data_AF-A0A1G6EVG9-F1
#
_entry.id   AF-A0A1G6EVG9-F1
#
_cell.length_a   1.000
_cell.length_b   1.000
_cell.length_c   1.000
_cell.angle_alpha   90.00
_cell.angle_beta   90.00
_cell.angle_gamma   90.00
#
_symmetry.space_group_name_H-M   'P 1'
#
loop_
_entity.id
_entity.type
_entity.pdbx_description
1 polymer ?
#
loop_
_entity_poly.entity_id
_entity_poly.type
_entity_poly.pdbx_seq_one_letter_code
_entity_poly.pdbx_strand_id
1 'polypeptide(L)'
;MKENVLPLDTGHFIIQPQNMENLWDEEWDVCLKSGEKKKIGSLSFENTNVHGEIHFSVSFDETYKGGHISEIFYAVASFVFKSEKVKEICTVCRHENENLVRGLEKAGYVLREFKDGNDYYSMKKQKTSWTGLYVMIGMIAGFIIGITLSNLWMGTISGVVIGTVIGFLMDKREQDNTESKKLRT
;
A
#
# COMPACT_ATOMS: atom_id res chain seq x y z
N MET A 1 17.66 4.47 9.53
CA MET A 1 16.96 3.26 9.08
C MET A 1 17.46 3.01 7.66
N LYS A 2 18.27 1.97 7.41
CA LYS A 2 19.05 1.86 6.16
C LYS A 2 18.16 1.79 4.91
N GLU A 3 18.41 2.69 3.98
CA GLU A 3 17.77 2.97 2.68
C GLU A 3 17.92 1.86 1.63
N ASN A 4 17.83 0.57 2.01
CA ASN A 4 18.04 -0.55 1.07
C ASN A 4 16.83 -0.88 0.18
N VAL A 5 15.90 0.05 -0.01
CA VAL A 5 14.66 -0.19 -0.78
C VAL A 5 14.54 0.73 -2.00
N LEU A 6 15.57 1.53 -2.26
CA LEU A 6 15.63 2.43 -3.42
C LEU A 6 16.71 1.94 -4.38
N PRO A 7 16.48 2.03 -5.70
CA PRO A 7 15.29 2.58 -6.36
C PRO A 7 14.06 1.64 -6.26
N LEU A 8 12.86 2.18 -6.42
CA LEU A 8 11.65 1.36 -6.55
C LEU A 8 11.64 0.69 -7.91
N ASP A 9 11.95 -0.60 -7.89
CA ASP A 9 12.01 -1.45 -9.05
C ASP A 9 10.65 -2.12 -9.28
N THR A 10 10.04 -1.86 -10.44
CA THR A 10 8.79 -2.52 -10.90
C THR A 10 9.06 -3.43 -12.10
N GLY A 11 8.04 -4.09 -12.64
CA GLY A 11 8.21 -4.90 -13.85
C GLY A 11 8.76 -4.08 -15.02
N HIS A 12 8.24 -2.86 -15.22
CA HIS A 12 8.54 -2.03 -16.39
C HIS A 12 9.26 -0.72 -16.09
N PHE A 13 9.31 -0.29 -14.82
CA PHE A 13 9.84 1.02 -14.43
C PHE A 13 10.89 0.92 -13.31
N ILE A 14 11.71 1.95 -13.24
CA ILE A 14 12.58 2.26 -12.12
C ILE A 14 12.21 3.65 -11.66
N ILE A 15 11.84 3.79 -10.38
CA ILE A 15 11.50 5.08 -9.77
C ILE A 15 12.58 5.38 -8.73
N GLN A 16 13.24 6.52 -8.85
CA GLN A 16 14.35 6.87 -7.96
C GLN A 16 14.30 8.35 -7.57
N PRO A 17 14.57 8.70 -6.31
CA PRO A 17 14.71 10.10 -5.91
C PRO A 17 15.92 10.72 -6.62
N GLN A 18 15.85 12.00 -6.98
CA GLN A 18 17.02 12.74 -7.45
C GLN A 18 18.03 12.95 -6.32
N ASN A 19 17.55 13.05 -5.07
CA ASN A 19 18.38 13.17 -3.89
C ASN A 19 18.00 12.12 -2.83
N MET A 20 18.93 11.22 -2.52
CA MET A 20 18.73 10.17 -1.51
C MET A 20 18.64 10.72 -0.08
N GLU A 21 19.23 11.90 0.18
CA GLU A 21 19.21 12.53 1.50
C GLU A 21 17.87 13.21 1.82
N ASN A 22 17.12 13.61 0.77
CA ASN A 22 15.83 14.27 0.93
C ASN A 22 14.72 13.63 0.09
N LEU A 23 14.27 12.47 0.55
CA LEU A 23 13.28 11.64 -0.15
C LEU A 23 11.89 12.26 -0.30
N TRP A 24 11.52 13.20 0.57
CA TRP A 24 10.15 13.71 0.67
C TRP A 24 9.97 15.09 0.04
N ASP A 25 11.03 15.90 -0.02
CA ASP A 25 10.94 17.26 -0.57
C ASP A 25 11.45 17.35 -2.01
N GLU A 26 12.16 16.33 -2.49
CA GLU A 26 12.76 16.32 -3.83
C GLU A 26 11.95 15.50 -4.82
N GLU A 27 12.13 15.84 -6.09
CA GLU A 27 11.51 15.13 -7.20
C GLU A 27 12.16 13.75 -7.42
N TRP A 28 11.33 12.80 -7.83
CA TRP A 28 11.72 11.44 -8.19
C TRP A 28 11.59 11.26 -9.69
N ASP A 29 12.57 10.62 -10.29
CA ASP A 29 12.57 10.28 -11.70
C ASP A 29 11.86 8.95 -11.92
N VAL A 30 10.96 8.92 -12.90
CA VAL A 30 10.33 7.69 -13.40
C VAL A 30 10.98 7.34 -14.74
N CYS A 31 11.71 6.22 -14.75
CA CYS A 31 12.45 5.75 -15.93
C CYS A 31 11.91 4.39 -16.42
N LEU A 32 11.87 4.20 -17.74
CA LEU A 32 11.59 2.88 -18.33
C LEU A 32 12.77 1.93 -18.16
N LYS A 33 12.47 0.66 -17.91
CA LYS A 33 13.48 -0.42 -17.86
C LYS A 33 13.95 -0.89 -19.24
N SER A 34 13.09 -0.81 -20.24
CA SER A 34 13.39 -1.32 -21.58
C SER A 34 14.13 -0.28 -22.41
N GLY A 35 15.30 -0.64 -22.95
CA GLY A 35 16.13 0.21 -23.81
C GLY A 35 17.12 1.10 -23.05
N GLU A 36 17.48 2.25 -23.65
CA GLU A 36 18.14 3.35 -22.92
C GLU A 36 17.16 3.79 -21.83
N LYS A 37 17.59 3.82 -20.55
CA LYS A 37 16.78 4.18 -19.38
C LYS A 37 16.21 5.60 -19.49
N LYS A 38 15.19 5.76 -20.33
CA LYS A 38 14.61 7.05 -20.69
C LYS A 38 13.70 7.49 -19.55
N LYS A 39 13.95 8.70 -19.03
CA LYS A 39 13.02 9.39 -18.12
C LYS A 39 11.74 9.66 -18.90
N ILE A 40 10.62 9.17 -18.39
CA ILE A 40 9.28 9.31 -18.99
C ILE A 40 8.33 10.13 -18.13
N GLY A 41 8.78 10.53 -16.96
CA GLY A 41 7.96 11.26 -16.01
C GLY A 41 8.70 11.59 -14.74
N SER A 42 8.00 12.25 -13.85
CA SER A 42 8.47 12.58 -12.52
C SER A 42 7.37 12.42 -11.48
N LEU A 43 7.79 12.26 -10.23
CA LEU A 43 6.93 12.13 -9.07
C LEU A 43 7.43 13.05 -7.98
N SER A 44 6.54 13.73 -7.28
CA SER A 44 6.88 14.52 -6.09
C SER A 44 5.87 14.25 -4.99
N PHE A 45 6.34 14.34 -3.74
CA PHE A 45 5.46 14.30 -2.58
C PHE A 45 5.11 15.73 -2.17
N GLU A 46 3.84 15.96 -1.87
CA GLU A 46 3.29 17.24 -1.46
C GLU A 46 2.73 17.11 -0.05
N ASN A 47 2.83 18.19 0.75
CA ASN A 47 2.24 18.28 2.10
C ASN A 47 2.46 17.01 2.94
N THR A 48 3.72 16.64 3.13
CA THR A 48 4.10 15.41 3.83
C THR A 48 3.60 15.45 5.27
N ASN A 49 2.71 14.50 5.60
CA ASN A 49 2.32 14.14 6.97
C ASN A 49 1.38 15.11 7.71
N VAL A 50 0.37 15.66 7.02
CA VAL A 50 -0.80 16.24 7.70
C VAL A 50 -1.65 15.08 8.25
N HIS A 51 -1.62 14.86 9.56
CA HIS A 51 -2.40 13.79 10.25
C HIS A 51 -2.17 12.34 9.79
N GLY A 52 -1.02 12.06 9.18
CA GLY A 52 -0.71 10.74 8.61
C GLY A 52 -1.20 10.57 7.17
N GLU A 53 -1.52 11.66 6.49
CA GLU A 53 -1.83 11.70 5.07
C GLU A 53 -0.61 12.23 4.31
N ILE A 54 -0.33 11.64 3.14
CA ILE A 54 0.69 12.12 2.21
C ILE A 54 0.03 12.36 0.87
N HIS A 55 0.22 13.56 0.32
CA HIS A 55 -0.15 13.86 -1.05
C HIS A 55 1.03 13.59 -1.96
N PHE A 56 0.77 13.16 -3.19
CA PHE A 56 1.80 13.08 -4.21
C PHE A 56 1.20 13.41 -5.57
N SER A 57 2.05 13.96 -6.43
CA SER A 57 1.71 14.24 -7.82
C SER A 57 2.67 13.48 -8.74
N VAL A 58 2.14 13.08 -9.89
CA VAL A 58 2.91 12.37 -10.92
C VAL A 58 2.65 13.04 -12.24
N SER A 59 3.74 13.36 -12.94
CA SER A 59 3.71 13.89 -14.29
C SER A 59 4.34 12.87 -15.25
N PHE A 60 3.75 12.72 -16.42
CA PHE A 60 4.29 11.89 -17.50
C PHE A 60 4.50 12.75 -18.73
N ASP A 61 5.55 12.43 -19.49
CA ASP A 61 5.78 12.99 -20.82
C ASP A 61 4.57 12.65 -21.72
N GLU A 62 4.07 13.63 -22.47
CA GLU A 62 2.91 13.48 -23.37
C GLU A 62 3.10 12.36 -24.42
N THR A 63 4.36 12.03 -24.73
CA THR A 63 4.71 10.93 -25.64
C THR A 63 4.50 9.55 -25.02
N TYR A 64 4.37 9.45 -23.69
CA TYR A 64 4.18 8.20 -22.98
C TYR A 64 2.70 7.85 -22.84
N LYS A 65 2.22 6.90 -23.65
CA LYS A 65 0.85 6.35 -23.59
C LYS A 65 0.79 4.92 -23.05
N GLY A 66 1.78 4.51 -22.26
CA GLY A 66 1.93 3.11 -21.85
C GLY A 66 0.86 2.65 -20.84
N GLY A 67 0.40 1.40 -20.97
CA GLY A 67 -0.69 0.83 -20.15
C GLY A 67 -0.29 0.32 -18.75
N HIS A 68 0.96 0.51 -18.33
CA HIS A 68 1.52 -0.05 -17.08
C HIS A 68 1.61 0.95 -15.93
N ILE A 69 1.01 2.15 -16.07
CA ILE A 69 1.07 3.23 -15.07
C ILE A 69 0.63 2.77 -13.66
N SER A 70 -0.27 1.79 -13.56
CA SER A 70 -0.69 1.21 -12.28
C SER A 70 0.46 0.64 -11.44
N GLU A 71 1.53 0.13 -12.08
CA GLU A 71 2.71 -0.36 -11.36
C GLU A 71 3.41 0.75 -10.57
N ILE A 72 3.46 1.96 -11.14
CA ILE A 72 4.08 3.13 -10.51
C ILE A 72 3.30 3.49 -9.26
N PHE A 73 1.98 3.66 -9.40
CA PHE A 73 1.11 4.01 -8.28
C PHE A 73 1.12 2.96 -7.16
N TYR A 74 1.17 1.68 -7.51
CA TYR A 74 1.30 0.60 -6.54
C TYR A 74 2.67 0.61 -5.83
N ALA A 75 3.77 0.79 -6.57
CA ALA A 75 5.11 0.85 -6.00
C ALA A 75 5.28 2.03 -5.04
N VAL A 76 4.72 3.20 -5.41
CA VAL A 76 4.71 4.40 -4.57
C VAL A 76 3.88 4.18 -3.31
N ALA A 77 2.66 3.65 -3.41
CA ALA A 77 1.84 3.34 -2.24
C ALA A 77 2.55 2.34 -1.30
N SER A 78 3.15 1.29 -1.87
CA SER A 78 3.93 0.31 -1.12
C SER A 78 5.13 0.93 -0.40
N PHE A 79 5.84 1.84 -1.05
CA PHE A 79 6.93 2.61 -0.44
C PHE A 79 6.42 3.48 0.71
N VAL A 80 5.39 4.29 0.47
CA VAL A 80 4.82 5.22 1.45
C VAL A 80 4.29 4.48 2.68
N PHE A 81 3.58 3.37 2.48
CA PHE A 81 3.02 2.58 3.59
C PHE A 81 4.06 1.79 4.39
N LYS A 82 5.33 1.71 3.96
CA LYS A 82 6.42 1.24 4.83
C LYS A 82 6.64 2.19 6.01
N SER A 83 6.30 3.48 5.86
CA SER A 83 6.25 4.40 6.99
C SER A 83 5.09 4.04 7.91
N GLU A 84 5.36 3.88 9.21
CA GLU A 84 4.34 3.60 10.22
C GLU A 84 3.44 4.82 10.51
N LYS A 85 3.92 6.03 10.20
CA LYS A 85 3.19 7.29 10.45
C LYS A 85 2.08 7.54 9.42
N VAL A 86 2.18 6.94 8.24
CA VAL A 86 1.25 7.18 7.13
C VAL A 86 0.10 6.19 7.17
N LYS A 87 -1.12 6.71 7.10
CA LYS A 87 -2.39 5.98 7.11
C LYS A 87 -3.07 6.02 5.76
N GLU A 88 -2.87 7.09 5.00
CA GLU A 88 -3.53 7.32 3.72
C GLU A 88 -2.58 8.05 2.78
N ILE A 89 -2.64 7.67 1.52
CA ILE A 89 -1.93 8.34 0.42
C ILE A 89 -2.96 8.91 -0.54
N CYS A 90 -2.80 10.18 -0.89
CA CYS A 90 -3.74 10.97 -1.65
C CYS A 90 -3.08 11.49 -2.93
N THR A 91 -3.85 11.60 -4.00
CA THR A 91 -3.39 12.22 -5.24
C THR A 91 -4.56 12.84 -5.98
N VAL A 92 -4.23 13.78 -6.87
CA VAL A 92 -5.21 14.52 -7.67
C VAL A 92 -4.83 14.36 -9.13
N CYS A 93 -5.79 14.04 -9.97
CA CYS A 93 -5.61 14.01 -11.41
C CYS A 93 -6.75 14.74 -12.12
N ARG A 94 -6.49 15.23 -13.33
CA ARG A 94 -7.56 15.77 -14.18
C ARG A 94 -8.41 14.62 -14.67
N HIS A 95 -9.73 14.80 -14.60
CA HIS A 95 -10.71 13.79 -15.02
C HIS A 95 -10.54 13.35 -16.49
N GLU A 96 -10.13 14.28 -17.36
CA GLU A 96 -9.89 14.02 -18.78
C GLU A 96 -8.70 13.08 -19.04
N ASN A 97 -7.82 12.86 -18.05
CA ASN A 97 -6.68 11.97 -18.20
C ASN A 97 -7.06 10.51 -17.89
N GLU A 98 -7.77 9.89 -18.82
CA GLU A 98 -8.27 8.51 -18.69
C GLU A 98 -7.16 7.49 -18.34
N ASN A 99 -5.94 7.69 -18.85
CA ASN A 99 -4.83 6.78 -18.59
C ASN A 99 -4.39 6.82 -17.11
N LEU A 100 -4.33 8.01 -16.51
CA LEU A 100 -4.02 8.18 -15.10
C LEU A 100 -5.14 7.64 -14.22
N VAL A 101 -6.39 8.00 -14.54
CA VAL A 101 -7.59 7.53 -13.83
C VAL A 101 -7.62 5.99 -13.79
N ARG A 102 -7.51 5.34 -14.94
CA ARG A 102 -7.50 3.87 -15.02
C ARG A 102 -6.27 3.26 -14.34
N GLY A 103 -5.13 3.94 -14.36
CA GLY A 103 -3.92 3.51 -13.65
C GLY A 103 -4.10 3.51 -12.13
N LEU A 104 -4.71 4.56 -11.58
CA LEU A 104 -5.00 4.72 -10.16
C LEU A 104 -6.02 3.67 -9.68
N GLU A 105 -7.13 3.51 -10.39
CA GLU A 105 -8.16 2.53 -10.05
C GLU A 105 -7.60 1.10 -10.08
N LYS A 106 -6.82 0.74 -11.10
CA LYS A 106 -6.15 -0.57 -11.17
C LYS A 106 -5.14 -0.78 -10.05
N ALA A 107 -4.49 0.28 -9.57
CA ALA A 107 -3.56 0.21 -8.44
C ALA A 107 -4.27 0.11 -7.08
N GLY A 108 -5.60 0.23 -7.04
CA GLY A 108 -6.41 0.11 -5.82
C GLY A 108 -6.72 1.44 -5.13
N TYR A 109 -6.49 2.57 -5.81
CA TYR A 109 -6.94 3.87 -5.33
C TYR A 109 -8.44 4.03 -5.54
N VAL A 110 -9.09 4.74 -4.61
CA VAL A 110 -10.54 4.96 -4.62
C VAL A 110 -10.81 6.44 -4.80
N LEU A 111 -11.70 6.77 -5.76
CA LEU A 111 -12.22 8.12 -5.95
C LEU A 111 -12.97 8.57 -4.69
N ARG A 112 -12.61 9.72 -4.14
CA ARG A 112 -13.24 10.31 -2.95
C ARG A 112 -14.12 11.49 -3.28
N GLU A 113 -13.63 12.36 -4.14
CA GLU A 113 -14.29 13.61 -4.47
C GLU A 113 -13.98 13.98 -5.93
N PHE A 114 -14.95 14.60 -6.59
CA PHE A 114 -14.77 15.25 -7.87
C PHE A 114 -15.08 16.73 -7.70
N LYS A 115 -14.12 17.60 -8.02
CA LYS A 115 -14.27 19.04 -7.84
C LYS A 115 -13.47 19.82 -8.88
N ASP A 116 -14.12 20.80 -9.50
CA ASP A 116 -13.50 21.73 -10.46
C ASP A 116 -12.73 21.04 -11.61
N GLY A 117 -13.24 19.89 -12.09
CA GLY A 117 -12.61 19.11 -13.17
C GLY A 117 -11.45 18.21 -12.71
N ASN A 118 -11.17 18.15 -11.41
CA ASN A 118 -10.17 17.28 -10.81
C ASN A 118 -10.83 16.14 -10.02
N ASP A 119 -10.28 14.95 -10.19
CA ASP A 119 -10.61 13.75 -9.42
C ASP A 119 -9.61 13.59 -8.27
N TYR A 120 -10.14 13.45 -7.06
CA TYR A 120 -9.36 13.23 -5.84
C TYR A 120 -9.39 11.75 -5.48
N TYR A 121 -8.23 11.11 -5.58
CA TYR A 121 -8.05 9.70 -5.29
C TYR A 121 -7.29 9.50 -3.99
N SER A 122 -7.63 8.42 -3.27
CA SER A 122 -6.88 8.03 -2.07
C SER A 122 -6.83 6.52 -1.90
N MET A 123 -5.78 6.05 -1.23
CA MET A 123 -5.63 4.68 -0.79
C MET A 123 -5.32 4.68 0.69
N LYS A 124 -6.02 3.83 1.46
CA LYS A 124 -5.78 3.65 2.90
C LYS A 124 -4.85 2.48 3.13
N LYS A 125 -3.94 2.63 4.09
CA LYS A 125 -3.08 1.54 4.56
C LYS A 125 -3.97 0.42 5.11
N GLN A 126 -3.92 -0.74 4.47
CA GLN A 126 -4.63 -1.91 4.97
C GLN A 126 -4.02 -2.33 6.31
N LYS A 127 -4.85 -2.42 7.34
CA LYS A 127 -4.44 -3.05 8.59
C LYS A 127 -4.44 -4.55 8.37
N THR A 128 -3.29 -5.20 8.59
CA THR A 128 -3.26 -6.66 8.70
C THR A 128 -4.17 -7.05 9.85
N SER A 129 -5.17 -7.89 9.58
CA SER A 129 -6.04 -8.46 10.60
C SER A 129 -5.58 -9.89 10.86
N TRP A 130 -4.74 -10.08 11.87
CA TRP A 130 -4.27 -11.42 12.26
C TRP A 130 -5.43 -12.23 12.83
N THR A 131 -6.38 -11.59 13.52
CA THR A 131 -7.60 -12.29 13.97
C THR A 131 -8.32 -12.99 12.82
N GLY A 132 -8.54 -12.32 11.68
CA GLY A 132 -9.20 -12.94 10.53
C GLY A 132 -8.43 -14.15 9.98
N LEU A 133 -7.10 -14.01 9.87
CA LEU A 133 -6.22 -15.09 9.37
C LEU A 133 -6.23 -16.31 10.31
N TYR A 134 -6.04 -16.10 11.62
CA TYR A 134 -5.99 -17.20 12.58
C TYR A 134 -7.35 -17.86 12.82
N VAL A 135 -8.46 -17.14 12.64
CA VAL A 135 -9.80 -17.74 12.63
C VAL A 135 -9.96 -18.68 11.43
N MET A 136 -9.52 -18.29 10.23
CA MET A 136 -9.56 -19.16 9.05
C MET A 136 -8.70 -20.41 9.25
N ILE A 137 -7.47 -20.26 9.74
CA ILE A 137 -6.57 -21.39 10.04
C ILE A 137 -7.18 -22.31 11.11
N GLY A 138 -7.69 -21.72 12.20
CA GLY A 138 -8.32 -22.44 13.29
C GLY A 138 -9.57 -23.19 12.84
N MET A 139 -10.37 -22.61 11.95
CA MET A 139 -11.54 -23.25 11.36
C MET A 139 -11.15 -24.45 10.50
N ILE A 140 -10.13 -24.33 9.64
CA ILE A 140 -9.62 -25.44 8.81
C ILE A 140 -9.09 -26.57 9.69
N ALA A 141 -8.26 -26.25 10.69
CA ALA A 141 -7.71 -27.24 11.63
C ALA A 141 -8.82 -27.92 12.46
N GLY A 142 -9.76 -27.14 12.97
CA GLY A 142 -10.92 -27.63 13.72
C GLY A 142 -11.83 -28.53 12.89
N PHE A 143 -11.98 -28.22 11.59
CA PHE A 143 -12.75 -29.04 10.67
C PHE A 143 -12.08 -30.41 10.46
N ILE A 144 -10.77 -30.44 10.24
CA ILE A 144 -9.99 -31.69 10.08
C ILE A 144 -10.12 -32.56 11.34
N ILE A 145 -9.91 -31.98 12.52
CA ILE A 145 -10.00 -32.69 13.81
C ILE A 145 -11.44 -33.17 14.07
N GLY A 146 -12.44 -32.34 13.75
CA GLY A 146 -13.85 -32.66 13.91
C GLY A 146 -14.30 -33.84 13.06
N ILE A 147 -13.76 -33.97 11.83
CA ILE A 147 -13.96 -35.15 10.98
C ILE A 147 -13.33 -36.39 11.62
N THR A 148 -12.08 -36.29 12.11
CA THR A 148 -11.38 -37.43 12.72
C THR A 148 -12.06 -37.97 13.97
N LEU A 149 -12.68 -37.11 14.78
CA LEU A 149 -13.37 -37.48 16.01
C LEU A 149 -14.87 -37.75 15.82
N SER A 150 -15.37 -37.75 14.58
CA SER A 150 -16.81 -37.86 14.25
C SER A 150 -17.69 -36.85 14.99
N ASN A 151 -17.12 -35.71 15.39
CA ASN A 151 -17.80 -34.65 16.13
C ASN A 151 -17.42 -33.27 15.56
N LEU A 152 -17.98 -33.01 14.38
CA LEU A 152 -17.66 -31.84 13.55
C LEU A 152 -17.98 -30.52 14.25
N TRP A 153 -19.07 -30.47 15.04
CA TRP A 153 -19.45 -29.31 15.81
C TRP A 153 -18.40 -28.95 16.87
N MET A 154 -17.95 -29.95 17.63
CA MET A 154 -16.94 -29.74 18.68
C MET A 154 -15.58 -29.33 18.09
N GLY A 155 -15.16 -29.95 16.99
CA GLY A 155 -13.92 -29.60 16.29
C GLY A 155 -13.96 -28.17 15.73
N THR A 156 -15.05 -27.77 15.11
CA THR A 156 -15.19 -26.43 14.51
C THR A 156 -15.24 -25.35 15.58
N ILE A 157 -16.00 -25.54 16.66
CA ILE A 157 -16.09 -24.57 17.77
C ILE A 157 -14.73 -24.40 18.45
N SER A 158 -14.05 -25.50 18.77
CA SER A 158 -12.73 -25.43 19.41
C SER A 158 -11.69 -24.76 18.50
N GLY A 159 -11.69 -25.08 17.20
CA GLY A 159 -10.82 -24.46 16.21
C GLY A 159 -11.02 -22.96 16.07
N VAL A 160 -12.28 -22.49 16.00
CA VAL A 160 -12.60 -21.06 15.93
C VAL A 160 -12.19 -20.35 17.22
N VAL A 161 -12.50 -20.89 18.39
CA VAL A 161 -12.14 -20.28 19.68
C VAL A 161 -10.62 -20.14 19.83
N ILE A 162 -9.87 -21.21 19.54
CA ILE A 162 -8.40 -21.17 19.60
C ILE A 162 -7.84 -20.16 18.58
N GLY A 163 -8.36 -20.17 17.35
CA GLY A 163 -7.97 -19.23 16.30
C GLY A 163 -8.22 -17.77 16.68
N THR A 164 -9.38 -17.46 17.25
CA THR A 164 -9.72 -16.11 17.73
C THR A 164 -8.80 -15.66 18.85
N VAL A 165 -8.51 -16.51 19.84
CA VAL A 165 -7.63 -16.15 20.96
C VAL A 165 -6.21 -15.86 20.49
N ILE A 166 -5.64 -16.72 19.64
CA ILE A 166 -4.29 -16.53 19.09
C ILE A 166 -4.24 -15.26 18.23
N GLY A 167 -5.22 -15.08 17.35
CA GLY A 167 -5.30 -13.92 16.48
C GLY A 167 -5.44 -12.60 17.23
N PHE A 168 -6.27 -12.57 18.27
CA PHE A 168 -6.44 -11.39 19.13
C PHE A 168 -5.13 -11.03 19.87
N LEU A 169 -4.40 -12.03 20.37
CA LEU A 169 -3.10 -11.81 21.01
C LEU A 169 -2.07 -11.23 20.03
N MET A 170 -2.09 -11.66 18.77
CA MET A 170 -1.20 -11.12 17.74
C MET A 170 -1.58 -9.70 17.32
N ASP A 171 -2.87 -9.41 17.14
CA ASP A 171 -3.35 -8.05 16.86
C ASP A 171 -2.97 -7.09 18.00
N LYS A 172 -3.06 -7.53 19.26
CA LYS A 172 -2.59 -6.74 20.42
C LYS A 172 -1.09 -6.48 20.38
N ARG A 173 -0.28 -7.50 20.09
CA ARG A 173 1.18 -7.31 19.97
C ARG A 173 1.55 -6.34 18.86
N GLU A 174 0.85 -6.36 17.73
CA GLU A 174 1.08 -5.42 16.64
C GLU A 174 0.70 -3.98 17.05
N GLN A 175 -0.40 -3.80 17.78
CA GLN A 175 -0.79 -2.52 18.36
C GLN A 175 0.26 -2.01 19.36
N ASP A 176 0.70 -2.84 20.32
CA ASP A 176 1.71 -2.46 21.32
C ASP A 176 3.07 -2.15 20.68
N ASN A 177 3.47 -2.89 19.65
CA ASN A 177 4.69 -2.59 18.89
C ASN A 177 4.59 -1.25 18.15
N THR A 178 3.40 -0.90 17.67
CA THR A 178 3.15 0.39 17.02
C THR A 178 3.14 1.54 18.05
N GLU A 179 2.59 1.33 19.24
CA GLU A 179 2.55 2.35 20.31
C GLU A 179 3.90 2.57 20.99
N SER A 180 4.63 1.49 21.30
CA SER A 180 5.96 1.58 21.91
C SER A 180 7.01 2.26 21.01
N LYS A 181 6.89 2.14 19.69
CA LYS A 181 7.73 2.87 18.73
C LYS A 181 7.37 4.35 18.63
N LYS A 182 6.08 4.72 18.78
CA LYS A 182 5.66 6.12 18.86
C LYS A 182 6.22 6.85 20.08
N LEU A 183 6.39 6.16 21.22
CA LEU A 183 6.97 6.74 22.44
C LEU A 183 8.49 6.94 22.37
N ARG A 184 9.16 6.38 21.37
CA ARG A 184 10.62 6.50 21.16
C ARG A 184 11.02 7.47 20.04
N THR A 185 10.06 8.15 19.42
CA THR A 185 10.27 9.16 18.37
C THR A 185 9.77 10.51 18.85
#